data_AF-A0A256H2E2-F1
#
_entry.id   AF-A0A256H2E2-F1
#
_cell.length_a   1.000
_cell.length_b   1.000
_cell.length_c   1.000
_cell.angle_alpha   90.00
_cell.angle_beta   90.00
_cell.angle_gamma   90.00
#
_symmetry.space_group_name_H-M   'P 1'
#
loop_
_entity.id
_entity.type
_entity.pdbx_description
1 polymer ?
#
loop_
_entity_poly.entity_id
_entity_poly.type
_entity_poly.pdbx_seq_one_letter_code
_entity_poly.pdbx_strand_id
1 'polypeptide(L)'
;MPTDEWLARPLSEFVRSVAFSVAEGQEELDRRSMAAQRALEREIESGELAYDLDASWLRFSEVEADLELTLSVEGKEIRDPETNEVRGYKPVVSAVPLNHVVVGEYEVDAEIASEVRLKIAPVPPESRRP
;
A
#
# COMPACT_ATOMS: atom_id res chain seq x y z
N MET A 1 22.65 -14.62 -0.86
CA MET A 1 21.55 -13.73 -1.28
C MET A 1 21.62 -12.52 -0.37
N PRO A 2 21.92 -11.33 -0.89
CA PRO A 2 22.00 -10.12 -0.07
C PRO A 2 20.61 -9.79 0.50
N THR A 3 20.57 -9.29 1.73
CA THR A 3 19.37 -8.94 2.50
C THR A 3 18.38 -8.06 1.72
N ASP A 4 18.88 -7.28 0.76
CA ASP A 4 18.12 -6.38 -0.12
C ASP A 4 17.03 -7.10 -0.94
N GLU A 5 17.29 -8.31 -1.43
CA GLU A 5 16.31 -9.05 -2.25
C GLU A 5 15.11 -9.54 -1.43
N TRP A 6 15.29 -9.80 -0.15
CA TRP A 6 14.23 -10.29 0.74
C TRP A 6 13.25 -9.18 1.15
N LEU A 7 13.75 -7.94 1.27
CA LEU A 7 12.92 -6.76 1.58
C LEU A 7 12.22 -6.19 0.34
N ALA A 8 12.82 -6.35 -0.84
CA ALA A 8 12.29 -5.76 -2.07
C ALA A 8 10.88 -6.28 -2.44
N ARG A 9 10.61 -7.57 -2.24
CA ARG A 9 9.35 -8.18 -2.69
C ARG A 9 8.13 -7.74 -1.85
N PRO A 10 8.12 -7.87 -0.51
CA PRO A 10 6.97 -7.44 0.30
C PRO A 10 6.69 -5.93 0.14
N LEU A 11 7.75 -5.12 0.04
CA LEU A 11 7.60 -3.68 -0.17
C LEU A 11 6.99 -3.37 -1.54
N SER A 12 7.44 -4.05 -2.60
CA SER A 12 6.85 -3.89 -3.93
C SER A 12 5.39 -4.31 -3.96
N GLU A 13 5.00 -5.37 -3.26
CA GLU A 13 3.62 -5.83 -3.17
C GLU A 13 2.75 -4.82 -2.41
N PHE A 14 3.26 -4.25 -1.31
CA PHE A 14 2.60 -3.18 -0.56
C PHE A 14 2.36 -1.93 -1.42
N VAL A 15 3.42 -1.39 -2.04
CA VAL A 15 3.33 -0.20 -2.92
C VAL A 15 2.33 -0.45 -4.05
N ARG A 16 2.36 -1.64 -4.65
CA ARG A 16 1.41 -2.04 -5.70
C ARG A 16 -0.02 -2.02 -5.17
N SER A 17 -0.26 -2.60 -4.00
CA SER A 17 -1.60 -2.61 -3.39
C SER A 17 -2.13 -1.20 -3.16
N VAL A 18 -1.31 -0.31 -2.57
CA VAL A 18 -1.70 1.09 -2.34
C VAL A 18 -2.06 1.78 -3.65
N ALA A 19 -1.21 1.64 -4.68
CA ALA A 19 -1.46 2.26 -5.98
C ALA A 19 -2.78 1.79 -6.62
N PHE A 20 -3.09 0.49 -6.57
CA PHE A 20 -4.35 -0.04 -7.10
C PHE A 20 -5.56 0.48 -6.32
N SER A 21 -5.51 0.48 -4.99
CA SER A 21 -6.61 1.00 -4.17
C SER A 21 -6.88 2.49 -4.43
N VAL A 22 -5.84 3.29 -4.65
CA VAL A 22 -5.99 4.71 -5.01
C VAL A 22 -6.64 4.86 -6.38
N ALA A 23 -6.22 4.06 -7.38
CA ALA A 23 -6.80 4.10 -8.71
C ALA A 23 -8.29 3.68 -8.71
N GLU A 24 -8.63 2.60 -8.02
CA GLU A 24 -10.01 2.12 -7.86
C GLU A 24 -10.88 3.17 -7.13
N GLY A 25 -10.35 3.77 -6.08
CA GLY A 25 -11.02 4.86 -5.36
C GLY A 25 -11.29 6.07 -6.26
N GLN A 26 -10.31 6.45 -7.10
CA GLN A 26 -10.48 7.55 -8.05
C GLN A 26 -11.54 7.23 -9.12
N GLU A 27 -11.55 5.99 -9.63
CA GLU A 27 -12.56 5.55 -10.60
C GLU A 27 -13.98 5.63 -10.01
N GLU A 28 -14.14 5.23 -8.75
CA GLU A 28 -15.42 5.30 -8.05
C GLU A 28 -15.86 6.76 -7.80
N LEU A 29 -14.93 7.65 -7.43
CA LEU A 29 -15.23 9.09 -7.31
C LEU A 29 -15.70 9.67 -8.64
N ASP A 30 -14.99 9.39 -9.73
CA ASP A 30 -15.35 9.86 -11.07
C ASP A 30 -16.73 9.33 -11.49
N ARG A 31 -17.01 8.05 -11.22
CA ARG A 31 -18.32 7.43 -11.49
C ARG A 31 -19.45 8.14 -10.75
N ARG A 32 -19.25 8.49 -9.47
CA ARG A 32 -20.24 9.21 -8.66
C ARG A 32 -20.44 10.63 -9.15
N SER A 33 -19.38 11.37 -9.44
CA SER A 33 -19.48 12.73 -9.98
C SER A 33 -20.23 12.73 -11.32
N MET A 34 -19.93 11.78 -12.22
CA MET A 34 -20.68 11.62 -13.48
C MET A 34 -22.16 11.29 -13.26
N ALA A 35 -22.48 10.40 -12.31
CA ALA A 35 -23.86 10.05 -11.99
C ALA A 35 -24.63 11.25 -11.42
N ALA A 36 -23.99 12.03 -10.55
CA ALA A 36 -24.56 13.25 -10.00
C ALA A 36 -24.79 14.31 -11.08
N GLN A 37 -23.82 14.53 -11.98
CA GLN A 37 -23.97 15.46 -13.11
C GLN A 37 -25.18 15.08 -13.97
N ARG A 38 -25.34 13.81 -14.34
CA ARG A 38 -26.50 13.34 -15.11
C ARG A 38 -27.83 13.47 -14.37
N ALA A 39 -27.82 13.49 -13.04
CA ALA A 39 -29.03 13.74 -12.26
C ALA A 39 -29.41 15.22 -12.31
N LEU A 40 -28.43 16.11 -12.10
CA LEU A 40 -28.60 17.55 -12.20
C LEU A 40 -29.08 17.96 -13.60
N GLU A 41 -28.46 17.44 -14.65
CA GLU A 41 -28.88 17.70 -16.04
C GLU A 41 -30.35 17.33 -16.27
N ARG A 42 -30.81 16.19 -15.74
CA ARG A 42 -32.21 15.77 -15.85
C ARG A 42 -33.18 16.65 -15.08
N GLU A 43 -32.79 17.12 -13.89
CA GLU A 43 -33.60 18.05 -13.07
C GLU A 43 -33.66 19.47 -13.66
N ILE A 44 -32.61 19.88 -14.36
CA ILE A 44 -32.58 21.13 -15.14
C ILE A 44 -33.51 21.00 -16.36
N GLU A 45 -33.39 19.90 -17.12
CA GLU A 45 -34.26 19.62 -18.28
C GLU A 45 -35.74 19.51 -17.90
N SER A 46 -36.06 18.99 -16.71
CA SER A 46 -37.44 18.92 -16.19
C SER A 46 -37.97 20.25 -15.66
N GLY A 47 -37.09 21.25 -15.45
CA GLY A 47 -37.42 22.54 -14.87
C GLY A 47 -37.62 22.53 -13.36
N GLU A 48 -37.25 21.45 -12.67
CA GLU A 48 -37.25 21.37 -11.21
C GLU A 48 -36.12 22.20 -10.60
N LEU A 49 -35.00 22.32 -11.31
CA LEU A 49 -33.90 23.22 -10.98
C LEU A 49 -34.05 24.57 -11.69
N ALA A 50 -34.08 25.64 -10.91
CA ALA A 50 -34.25 27.01 -11.42
C ALA A 50 -32.94 27.65 -11.95
N TYR A 51 -31.81 26.94 -11.86
CA TYR A 51 -30.49 27.44 -12.24
C TYR A 51 -29.57 26.27 -12.59
N ASP A 52 -28.59 26.53 -13.46
CA ASP A 52 -27.56 25.54 -13.82
C ASP A 52 -26.66 25.23 -12.62
N LEU A 53 -26.44 23.94 -12.40
CA LEU A 53 -25.61 23.38 -11.35
C LEU A 53 -24.73 22.28 -11.95
N ASP A 54 -23.44 22.33 -11.60
CA ASP A 54 -22.49 21.28 -11.92
C ASP A 54 -22.13 20.46 -10.68
N ALA A 55 -22.01 19.15 -10.86
CA ALA A 55 -21.53 18.25 -9.82
C ALA A 55 -20.07 18.55 -9.48
N SER A 56 -19.75 18.46 -8.19
CA SER A 56 -18.37 18.59 -7.73
C SER A 56 -17.53 17.39 -8.19
N TRP A 57 -16.36 17.68 -8.76
CA TRP A 57 -15.37 16.67 -9.12
C TRP A 57 -14.31 16.59 -8.01
N LEU A 58 -14.15 15.39 -7.45
CA LEU A 58 -13.19 15.14 -6.38
C LEU A 58 -12.03 14.29 -6.90
N ARG A 59 -10.82 14.65 -6.46
CA ARG A 59 -9.60 13.91 -6.77
C ARG A 59 -8.78 13.73 -5.52
N PHE A 60 -8.18 12.55 -5.37
CA PHE A 60 -7.04 12.43 -4.46
C PHE A 60 -5.98 13.41 -4.94
N SER A 61 -5.54 14.35 -4.10
CA SER A 61 -4.49 15.29 -4.48
C SER A 61 -3.10 14.69 -4.25
N GLU A 62 -3.01 13.83 -3.24
CA GLU A 62 -1.81 13.14 -2.82
C GLU A 62 -2.18 12.00 -1.86
N VAL A 63 -1.39 10.94 -1.85
CA VAL A 63 -1.46 9.86 -0.87
C VAL A 63 -0.06 9.65 -0.28
N GLU A 64 0.04 9.86 1.03
CA GLU A 64 1.25 9.58 1.81
C GLU A 64 1.04 8.32 2.65
N ALA A 65 2.03 7.42 2.65
CA ALA A 65 2.02 6.22 3.46
C ALA A 65 3.39 5.99 4.10
N ASP A 66 3.39 5.78 5.42
CA ASP A 66 4.57 5.42 6.20
C ASP A 66 4.50 3.95 6.58
N LEU A 67 5.57 3.20 6.30
CA LEU A 67 5.70 1.78 6.63
C LEU A 67 6.92 1.58 7.54
N GLU A 68 6.66 1.00 8.72
CA GLU A 68 7.70 0.59 9.66
C GLU A 68 7.89 -0.93 9.57
N LEU A 69 9.14 -1.36 9.36
CA LEU A 69 9.52 -2.76 9.22
C LEU A 69 10.46 -3.16 10.34
N THR A 70 10.27 -4.37 10.87
CA THR A 70 11.22 -5.00 11.80
C THR A 70 11.86 -6.23 11.18
N LEU A 71 13.15 -6.37 11.42
CA LEU A 71 13.98 -7.48 10.97
C LEU A 71 14.32 -8.38 12.17
N SER A 72 13.96 -9.65 12.10
CA SER A 72 14.41 -10.70 13.01
C SER A 72 15.50 -11.54 12.34
N VAL A 73 16.60 -11.81 13.04
CA VAL A 73 17.65 -12.72 12.60
C VAL A 73 17.77 -13.86 13.60
N GLU A 74 17.32 -15.05 13.21
CA GLU A 74 17.36 -16.25 14.06
C GLU A 74 18.33 -17.28 13.51
N GLY A 75 19.10 -17.94 14.39
CA GLY A 75 19.93 -19.07 14.01
C GLY A 75 19.13 -20.37 14.08
N LYS A 76 18.71 -20.94 12.94
CA LYS A 76 18.11 -22.28 12.93
C LYS A 76 19.19 -23.34 13.08
N GLU A 77 19.12 -24.12 14.15
CA GLU A 77 20.07 -25.21 14.41
C GLU A 77 20.08 -26.23 13.26
N ILE A 78 21.28 -26.48 12.73
CA ILE A 78 21.56 -27.62 11.87
C ILE A 78 22.02 -28.74 12.79
N ARG A 79 21.17 -29.74 12.99
CA ARG A 79 21.46 -30.91 13.82
C ARG A 79 21.96 -32.08 12.98
N ASP A 80 22.92 -32.82 13.52
CA ASP A 80 23.37 -34.08 12.93
C ASP A 80 22.22 -35.11 12.97
N PRO A 81 21.85 -35.73 11.84
CA PRO A 81 20.75 -36.68 11.81
C PRO A 81 21.01 -37.98 12.60
N GLU A 82 22.26 -38.33 12.88
CA GLU A 82 22.62 -39.56 13.60
C GLU A 82 22.83 -39.33 15.10
N THR A 83 23.41 -38.18 15.50
CA THR A 83 23.71 -37.90 16.91
C THR A 83 22.79 -36.85 17.55
N ASN A 84 21.95 -36.18 16.75
CA ASN A 84 21.08 -35.06 17.14
C ASN A 84 21.83 -33.87 17.79
N GLU A 85 23.16 -33.82 17.64
CA GLU A 85 24.01 -32.74 18.12
C GLU A 85 23.96 -31.54 17.18
N VAL A 86 24.05 -30.33 17.75
CA VAL A 86 24.06 -29.08 16.97
C VAL A 86 25.41 -28.96 16.27
N ARG A 87 25.42 -29.07 14.94
CA ARG A 87 26.62 -28.94 14.09
C ARG A 87 26.87 -27.51 13.62
N GLY A 88 25.87 -26.65 13.71
CA GLY A 88 25.99 -25.25 13.36
C GLY A 88 24.63 -24.56 13.34
N TYR A 89 24.63 -23.28 12.99
CA TYR A 89 23.43 -22.46 12.88
C TYR A 89 23.30 -21.96 11.45
N LYS A 90 22.13 -22.20 10.84
CA LYS A 90 21.74 -21.56 9.58
C LYS A 90 21.04 -20.25 9.92
N PRO A 91 21.57 -19.08 9.52
CA PRO A 91 20.85 -17.83 9.72
C PRO A 91 19.55 -17.84 8.91
N VAL A 92 18.45 -17.51 9.56
CA VAL A 92 17.14 -17.26 8.99
C VAL A 92 16.81 -15.81 9.28
N VAL A 93 16.59 -15.02 8.23
CA VAL A 93 16.21 -13.62 8.34
C VAL A 93 14.73 -13.53 7.97
N SER A 94 13.94 -12.94 8.86
CA SER A 94 12.51 -12.70 8.68
C SER A 94 12.26 -11.20 8.75
N ALA A 95 11.49 -10.67 7.80
CA ALA A 95 11.05 -9.28 7.80
C ALA A 95 9.53 -9.23 7.92
N VAL A 96 9.02 -8.48 8.88
CA VAL A 96 7.59 -8.32 9.13
C VAL A 96 7.25 -6.84 9.31
N PRO A 97 6.10 -6.38 8.79
CA PRO A 97 5.58 -5.06 9.12
C PRO A 97 5.38 -4.95 10.63
N LEU A 98 5.86 -3.86 11.23
CA LEU A 98 5.66 -3.62 12.65
C LEU A 98 4.18 -3.24 12.87
N ASN A 99 3.43 -4.12 13.50
CA ASN A 99 2.06 -3.86 13.94
C ASN A 99 1.90 -4.41 15.37
N HIS A 100 1.02 -3.82 16.17
CA HIS A 100 0.81 -4.16 17.59
C HIS A 100 0.52 -5.66 17.84
N VAL A 101 -0.01 -6.37 16.85
CA VAL A 101 -0.26 -7.83 16.91
C VAL A 101 1.04 -8.64 16.79
N VAL A 102 1.98 -8.20 15.96
CA VAL A 102 3.22 -8.94 15.64
C VAL A 102 4.19 -8.93 16.83
N VAL A 103 4.21 -7.83 17.59
CA VAL A 103 5.04 -7.68 18.80
C VAL A 103 4.64 -8.69 19.90
N GLY A 104 3.39 -9.15 19.91
CA GLY A 104 2.89 -10.10 20.91
C GLY A 104 3.09 -11.58 20.57
N GLU A 105 3.12 -11.93 19.27
CA GLU A 105 3.21 -13.34 18.82
C GLU A 105 4.65 -13.81 18.57
N TYR A 106 5.55 -12.90 18.24
CA TYR A 106 6.94 -13.20 17.95
C TYR A 106 7.79 -12.41 18.94
N GLU A 107 8.53 -13.09 19.82
CA GLU A 107 9.63 -12.49 20.61
C GLU A 107 10.74 -12.05 19.65
N VAL A 108 10.46 -11.03 18.83
CA VAL A 108 11.43 -10.48 17.90
C VAL A 108 12.36 -9.59 18.69
N ASP A 109 13.61 -10.02 18.83
CA ASP A 109 14.73 -9.17 19.27
C ASP A 109 15.01 -8.16 18.14
N ALA A 110 14.24 -7.07 18.16
CA ALA A 110 14.19 -6.06 17.12
C ALA A 110 15.40 -5.10 17.24
N GLU A 111 16.54 -5.44 16.64
CA GLU A 111 17.71 -4.55 16.64
C GLU A 111 17.79 -3.62 15.40
N ILE A 112 16.94 -3.79 14.39
CA ILE A 112 16.95 -2.93 13.18
C ILE A 112 15.52 -2.62 12.72
N ALA A 113 15.11 -1.36 12.90
CA ALA A 113 13.88 -0.80 12.36
C ALA A 113 14.19 0.02 11.09
N SER A 114 13.44 -0.22 10.02
CA SER A 114 13.54 0.53 8.77
C SER A 114 12.22 1.26 8.51
N GLU A 115 12.28 2.58 8.30
CA GLU A 115 11.14 3.41 7.91
C GLU A 115 11.16 3.63 6.39
N VAL A 116 10.03 3.38 5.72
CA VAL A 116 9.83 3.69 4.31
C VAL A 116 8.65 4.64 4.14
N ARG A 117 8.93 5.82 3.57
CA ARG A 117 7.91 6.82 3.22
C ARG A 117 7.61 6.79 1.72
N LEU A 118 6.33 6.67 1.37
CA LEU A 118 5.83 6.66 0.00
C LEU A 118 4.90 7.85 -0.23
N LYS A 119 5.07 8.53 -1.37
CA LYS A 119 4.19 9.59 -1.87
C LYS A 119 3.68 9.25 -3.27
N ILE A 120 2.37 9.18 -3.43
CA ILE A 120 1.70 8.99 -4.73
C ILE A 120 0.93 10.26 -5.06
N ALA A 121 1.30 10.91 -6.17
CA ALA A 121 0.63 12.11 -6.66
C ALA A 121 -0.04 11.82 -8.02
N PRO A 122 -1.26 12.31 -8.27
CA PRO A 122 -1.88 12.23 -9.59
C PRO A 122 -1.10 13.08 -10.59
N VAL A 123 -0.84 12.51 -11.76
CA VAL A 123 -0.24 13.24 -12.88
C VAL A 123 -1.35 13.52 -13.89
N PRO A 124 -1.65 14.80 -14.21
CA PRO A 124 -2.60 15.13 -15.26
C PRO A 124 -2.17 14.51 -16.59
N PRO A 125 -3.10 14.01 -17.41
CA PRO A 125 -2.75 13.53 -18.74
C PRO A 125 -2.16 14.67 -19.58
N GLU A 126 -1.15 14.38 -20.39
CA GLU A 126 -0.62 15.36 -21.33
C GLU A 126 -1.74 15.83 -22.27
N SER A 127 -1.82 17.14 -22.48
CA SER A 127 -2.79 17.72 -23.40
C SER A 127 -2.57 17.11 -24.79
N ARG A 128 -3.59 16.46 -25.35
CA ARG A 128 -3.56 16.05 -26.75
C ARG A 128 -3.45 17.33 -27.58
N ARG A 129 -2.31 17.53 -28.25
CA ARG A 129 -2.18 18.62 -29.21
C ARG A 129 -3.22 18.39 -30.31
N PRO A 130 -3.93 19.45 -30.75
CA PRO A 130 -4.96 19.36 -31.78
C PRO A 130 -4.39 18.88 -33.11
#